data_AF-A0A935EVA6-F1
#
_entry.id   AF-A0A935EVA6-F1
#
_cell.length_a   1.000
_cell.length_b   1.000
_cell.length_c   1.000
_cell.angle_alpha   90.00
_cell.angle_beta   90.00
_cell.angle_gamma   90.00
#
_symmetry.space_group_name_H-M   'P 1'
#
loop_
_entity.id
_entity.type
_entity.pdbx_description
1 polymer ?
#
loop_
_entity_poly.entity_id
_entity_poly.type
_entity_poly.pdbx_seq_one_letter_code
_entity_poly.pdbx_strand_id
1 'polypeptide(L)'
;MTGPGVKRTLTITVRVCPDVACDTVLSNTATVSYTPRIPVPNPNTGIVWDVDPVTTNNTATATTTVKAQSDLSLAKSGPSSAQYSTTNQQSIVSYTLSFSNAGPSNAAGVMIVDTLPKGFTLDSWSIAAPYTVNDVTVTATTLNGVTTVKFTLKNPLGAANQCATNFPTSGVITLKAVVPIKHPIVTVINSATISTTNCLAEPNLANNTATASTFIVAPGTNPQTAYPAASEVSDIQGGSVLFYPIYTSDAANPNKQNTRINMTNVSTTENVCVHLFAVDGATCSVLDMFVCLTPNQTTTFLASDLDPGNSGYMVAVAVDCATGLPRAYNCLIGDEYVKFTSGHAANLGAEAIQALMMFPAGTDPNLPSATLKFDGMNYNRLPRVLAVDNIQSSAEGNQTMLVLNRVGGISSLPAAR
;
A
#
# COMPACT_ATOMS: atom_id res chain seq x y z
N MET A 1 27.85 -67.05 36.61
CA MET A 1 27.34 -65.66 36.79
C MET A 1 25.81 -65.64 36.66
N THR A 2 25.15 -66.55 37.35
CA THR A 2 23.75 -66.98 37.13
C THR A 2 23.25 -67.54 38.47
N GLY A 3 23.06 -66.66 39.44
CA GLY A 3 22.47 -67.02 40.73
C GLY A 3 21.04 -66.46 40.83
N PRO A 4 20.18 -67.06 41.67
CA PRO A 4 18.87 -66.49 41.98
C PRO A 4 19.01 -65.08 42.57
N GLY A 5 18.09 -64.17 42.22
CA GLY A 5 18.03 -62.80 42.76
C GLY A 5 18.87 -61.73 42.03
N VAL A 6 19.51 -62.05 40.91
CA VAL A 6 20.26 -61.06 40.11
C VAL A 6 19.32 -60.12 39.38
N LYS A 7 19.45 -58.80 39.63
CA LYS A 7 18.74 -57.75 38.90
C LYS A 7 19.51 -57.34 37.65
N ARG A 8 18.80 -57.14 36.55
CA ARG A 8 19.32 -56.58 35.31
C ARG A 8 18.43 -55.42 34.89
N THR A 9 19.03 -54.34 34.41
CA THR A 9 18.32 -53.15 33.98
C THR A 9 18.51 -52.98 32.48
N LEU A 10 17.41 -52.80 31.76
CA LEU A 10 17.39 -52.40 30.36
C LEU A 10 16.78 -50.99 30.28
N THR A 11 17.52 -50.05 29.71
CA THR A 11 17.02 -48.69 29.47
C THR A 11 16.59 -48.58 28.01
N ILE A 12 15.31 -48.30 27.79
CA ILE A 12 14.74 -48.01 26.46
C ILE A 12 14.37 -46.54 26.44
N THR A 13 14.97 -45.79 25.51
CA THR A 13 14.60 -44.38 25.28
C THR A 13 13.66 -44.34 24.09
N VAL A 14 12.47 -43.78 24.29
CA VAL A 14 11.49 -43.58 23.23
C VAL A 14 11.27 -42.09 23.01
N ARG A 15 11.05 -41.72 21.74
CA ARG A 15 10.66 -40.37 21.37
C ARG A 15 9.15 -40.24 21.45
N VAL A 16 8.65 -39.22 22.13
CA VAL A 16 7.24 -38.83 22.05
C VAL A 16 7.06 -37.96 20.80
N CYS A 17 6.08 -38.31 19.98
CA CYS A 17 5.79 -37.59 18.75
C CYS A 17 5.18 -36.20 19.05
N PRO A 18 5.51 -35.15 18.28
CA PRO A 18 4.93 -33.81 18.44
C PRO A 18 3.40 -33.75 18.32
N ASP A 19 2.80 -34.75 17.66
CA ASP A 19 1.37 -34.86 17.39
C ASP A 19 0.56 -35.36 18.59
N VAL A 20 1.24 -35.82 19.66
CA VAL A 20 0.55 -36.33 20.84
C VAL A 20 0.02 -35.14 21.64
N ALA A 21 -1.31 -35.08 21.74
CA ALA A 21 -2.01 -34.02 22.45
C ALA A 21 -1.65 -34.01 23.94
N CYS A 22 -1.81 -32.84 24.57
CA CYS A 22 -1.57 -32.74 26.00
C CYS A 22 -2.50 -33.67 26.80
N ASP A 23 -1.99 -34.15 27.94
CA ASP A 23 -2.65 -35.01 28.91
C ASP A 23 -2.97 -36.42 28.40
N THR A 24 -2.49 -36.76 27.20
CA THR A 24 -2.45 -38.15 26.73
C THR A 24 -1.58 -38.99 27.67
N VAL A 25 -2.13 -40.07 28.20
CA VAL A 25 -1.39 -41.03 29.02
C VAL A 25 -0.80 -42.11 28.11
N LEU A 26 0.52 -42.11 28.01
CA LEU A 26 1.28 -43.17 27.36
C LEU A 26 1.48 -44.32 28.36
N SER A 27 1.37 -45.56 27.89
CA SER A 27 1.56 -46.76 28.69
C SER A 27 2.56 -47.68 28.00
N ASN A 28 3.55 -48.15 28.76
CA ASN A 28 4.53 -49.13 28.30
C ASN A 28 4.49 -50.36 29.20
N THR A 29 4.21 -51.52 28.63
CA THR A 29 4.16 -52.80 29.33
C THR A 29 5.32 -53.68 28.90
N ALA A 30 6.19 -54.02 29.85
CA ALA A 30 7.21 -55.04 29.65
C ALA A 30 6.65 -56.40 30.07
N THR A 31 6.93 -57.42 29.28
CA THR A 31 6.58 -58.82 29.58
C THR A 31 7.83 -59.67 29.48
N VAL A 32 8.12 -60.46 30.52
CA VAL A 32 9.14 -61.51 30.46
C VAL A 32 8.45 -62.83 30.12
N SER A 33 8.98 -63.56 29.15
CA SER A 33 8.52 -64.89 28.81
C SER A 33 9.66 -65.89 28.98
N TYR A 34 9.31 -67.09 29.43
CA TYR A 34 10.24 -68.18 29.65
C TYR A 34 9.81 -69.38 28.79
N THR A 35 10.77 -70.01 28.12
CA THR A 35 10.56 -71.29 27.45
C THR A 35 11.34 -72.37 28.20
N PRO A 36 10.66 -73.41 28.73
CA PRO A 36 11.33 -74.50 29.42
C PRO A 36 12.30 -75.22 28.48
N ARG A 37 13.58 -75.29 28.84
CA ARG A 37 14.60 -75.98 28.00
C ARG A 37 15.21 -77.22 28.66
N ILE A 38 14.82 -77.54 29.90
CA ILE A 38 15.41 -78.67 30.63
C ILE A 38 14.28 -79.59 31.13
N PRO A 39 14.20 -80.83 30.61
CA PRO A 39 13.47 -81.93 31.23
C PRO A 39 13.96 -82.13 32.66
N VAL A 40 13.11 -81.95 33.68
CA VAL A 40 13.42 -82.30 35.06
C VAL A 40 12.94 -83.75 35.28
N PRO A 41 13.82 -84.73 35.52
CA PRO A 41 13.40 -86.10 35.77
C PRO A 41 12.64 -86.19 37.11
N ASN A 42 11.36 -86.56 37.07
CA ASN A 42 10.57 -86.88 38.27
C ASN A 42 10.44 -88.41 38.40
N PRO A 43 10.91 -89.00 39.52
CA PRO A 43 10.89 -90.45 39.73
C PRO A 43 9.48 -91.07 39.68
N ASN A 44 8.42 -90.28 39.86
CA ASN A 44 7.04 -90.76 39.98
C ASN A 44 6.15 -90.40 38.77
N THR A 45 6.55 -89.45 37.92
CA THR A 45 5.69 -88.92 36.82
C THR A 45 6.40 -88.78 35.46
N GLY A 46 7.68 -89.14 35.33
CA GLY A 46 8.46 -88.98 34.09
C GLY A 46 9.10 -87.59 33.94
N ILE A 47 9.22 -87.07 32.71
CA ILE A 47 9.76 -85.73 32.45
C ILE A 47 8.76 -84.65 32.89
N VAL A 48 9.18 -83.75 33.77
CA VAL A 48 8.44 -82.55 34.17
C VAL A 48 9.15 -81.31 33.62
N TRP A 49 8.39 -80.37 33.07
CA TRP A 49 8.93 -79.08 32.62
C TRP A 49 9.00 -78.11 33.81
N ASP A 50 10.15 -77.47 34.00
CA ASP A 50 10.27 -76.33 34.91
C ASP A 50 9.33 -75.21 34.43
N VAL A 51 8.45 -74.72 35.31
CA VAL A 51 7.46 -73.68 34.99
C VAL A 51 7.54 -72.59 36.04
N ASP A 52 7.35 -71.35 35.61
CA ASP A 52 7.23 -70.22 36.54
C ASP A 52 5.96 -70.39 37.39
N PRO A 53 6.09 -70.54 38.73
CA PRO A 53 4.94 -70.75 39.60
C PRO A 53 4.06 -69.51 39.77
N VAL A 54 4.52 -68.30 39.43
CA VAL A 54 3.78 -67.04 39.64
C VAL A 54 3.78 -66.20 38.36
N THR A 55 3.00 -66.62 37.38
CA THR A 55 2.95 -65.94 36.07
C THR A 55 2.40 -64.50 36.11
N THR A 56 1.74 -64.09 37.19
CA THR A 56 1.17 -62.75 37.36
C THR A 56 2.22 -61.66 37.59
N ASN A 57 3.45 -62.01 37.97
CA ASN A 57 4.53 -61.04 38.17
C ASN A 57 5.43 -60.86 36.93
N ASN A 58 5.08 -61.49 35.82
CA ASN A 58 5.86 -61.44 34.57
C ASN A 58 5.59 -60.21 33.72
N THR A 59 4.71 -59.32 34.19
CA THR A 59 4.40 -58.07 33.50
C THR A 59 4.59 -56.89 34.43
N ALA A 60 5.06 -55.78 33.87
CA ALA A 60 5.15 -54.52 34.57
C ALA A 60 4.76 -53.40 33.61
N THR A 61 3.90 -52.50 34.07
CA THR A 61 3.43 -51.36 33.29
C THR A 61 3.86 -50.06 33.95
N ALA A 62 4.41 -49.16 33.13
CA ALA A 62 4.68 -47.78 33.51
C ALA A 62 3.87 -46.84 32.64
N THR A 63 3.34 -45.77 33.24
CA THR A 63 2.61 -44.73 32.51
C THR A 63 3.35 -43.40 32.56
N THR A 64 3.10 -42.55 31.57
CA THR A 64 3.63 -41.18 31.53
C THR A 64 2.61 -40.28 30.83
N THR A 65 2.34 -39.13 31.43
CA THR A 65 1.41 -38.15 30.85
C THR A 65 2.19 -37.14 30.00
N VAL A 66 1.76 -36.96 28.76
CA VAL A 66 2.36 -35.98 27.85
C VAL A 66 2.00 -34.57 28.26
N LYS A 67 3.02 -33.71 28.34
CA LYS A 67 2.87 -32.27 28.54
C LYS A 67 3.40 -31.56 27.29
N ALA A 68 2.49 -31.21 26.39
CA ALA A 68 2.81 -30.55 25.13
C ALA A 68 3.24 -29.10 25.36
N GLN A 69 4.34 -28.70 24.72
CA GLN A 69 4.86 -27.34 24.68
C GLN A 69 5.03 -26.92 23.23
N SER A 70 4.50 -25.77 22.86
CA SER A 70 4.77 -25.12 21.57
C SER A 70 5.57 -23.85 21.79
N ASP A 71 6.24 -23.41 20.74
CA ASP A 71 7.04 -22.19 20.67
C ASP A 71 6.56 -21.43 19.44
N LEU A 72 5.55 -20.60 19.64
CA LEU A 72 4.94 -19.86 18.54
C LEU A 72 5.78 -18.64 18.21
N SER A 73 5.59 -18.10 17.01
CA SER A 73 6.16 -16.81 16.63
C SER A 73 5.21 -16.10 15.69
N LEU A 74 5.16 -14.77 15.77
CA LEU A 74 4.39 -13.92 14.88
C LEU A 74 5.26 -12.80 14.33
N ALA A 75 5.19 -12.59 13.03
CA ALA A 75 5.74 -11.44 12.34
C ALA A 75 4.61 -10.72 11.60
N LYS A 76 4.73 -9.39 11.52
CA LYS A 76 3.75 -8.54 10.87
C LYS A 76 4.45 -7.53 9.98
N SER A 77 3.93 -7.35 8.78
CA SER A 77 4.36 -6.31 7.85
C SER A 77 3.15 -5.60 7.26
N GLY A 78 3.41 -4.40 6.74
CA GLY A 78 2.44 -3.54 6.08
C GLY A 78 3.17 -2.46 5.30
N PRO A 79 2.46 -1.61 4.56
CA PRO A 79 3.09 -0.52 3.82
C PRO A 79 3.68 0.51 4.79
N SER A 80 4.84 1.07 4.41
CA SER A 80 5.48 2.17 5.15
C SER A 80 4.65 3.45 5.12
N SER A 81 3.85 3.64 4.07
CA SER A 81 2.93 4.76 3.89
C SER A 81 1.64 4.32 3.20
N ALA A 82 0.52 4.97 3.52
CA ALA A 82 -0.75 4.74 2.85
C ALA A 82 -1.57 6.02 2.75
N GLN A 83 -2.40 6.13 1.72
CA GLN A 83 -3.27 7.28 1.53
C GLN A 83 -4.61 7.05 2.22
N TYR A 84 -5.24 8.10 2.73
CA TYR A 84 -6.68 8.06 3.02
C TYR A 84 -7.47 8.51 1.79
N SER A 85 -8.77 8.24 1.74
CA SER A 85 -9.63 8.75 0.66
C SER A 85 -10.32 10.06 1.07
N THR A 86 -10.48 10.99 0.13
CA THR A 86 -11.27 12.22 0.30
C THR A 86 -12.68 12.10 -0.31
N THR A 87 -12.92 11.05 -1.09
CA THR A 87 -14.20 10.73 -1.74
C THR A 87 -14.81 9.47 -1.11
N ASN A 88 -15.96 9.01 -1.62
CA ASN A 88 -16.57 7.75 -1.18
C ASN A 88 -15.85 6.51 -1.75
N GLN A 89 -14.74 6.65 -2.49
CA GLN A 89 -13.92 5.52 -2.90
C GLN A 89 -13.12 4.99 -1.70
N GLN A 90 -13.03 3.67 -1.55
CA GLN A 90 -12.29 3.06 -0.45
C GLN A 90 -10.78 3.16 -0.69
N SER A 91 -10.05 3.59 0.34
CA SER A 91 -8.60 3.39 0.37
C SER A 91 -8.29 2.14 1.19
N ILE A 92 -7.52 1.21 0.62
CA ILE A 92 -7.24 -0.09 1.22
C ILE A 92 -5.75 -0.23 1.51
N VAL A 93 -5.42 -0.65 2.72
CA VAL A 93 -4.07 -1.08 3.12
C VAL A 93 -4.02 -2.58 3.30
N SER A 94 -2.90 -3.19 2.91
CA SER A 94 -2.66 -4.62 3.04
C SER A 94 -1.63 -4.89 4.14
N TYR A 95 -1.99 -5.67 5.16
CA TYR A 95 -1.08 -6.18 6.18
C TYR A 95 -0.87 -7.68 6.00
N THR A 96 0.35 -8.14 6.25
CA THR A 96 0.70 -9.56 6.19
C THR A 96 1.11 -10.02 7.58
N LEU A 97 0.53 -11.14 8.03
CA LEU A 97 0.85 -11.83 9.27
C LEU A 97 1.49 -13.16 8.92
N SER A 98 2.72 -13.39 9.37
CA SER A 98 3.44 -14.65 9.20
C SER A 98 3.62 -15.30 10.56
N PHE A 99 3.16 -16.52 10.72
CA PHE A 99 3.22 -17.24 11.99
C PHE A 99 3.85 -18.62 11.82
N SER A 100 4.52 -19.10 12.87
CA SER A 100 5.16 -20.41 12.86
C SER A 100 5.19 -21.06 14.25
N ASN A 101 5.48 -22.36 14.31
CA ASN A 101 5.69 -23.10 15.55
C ASN A 101 7.06 -23.82 15.50
N ALA A 102 7.98 -23.39 16.35
CA ALA A 102 9.31 -23.99 16.53
C ALA A 102 9.31 -25.18 17.51
N GLY A 103 8.16 -25.49 18.14
CA GLY A 103 7.92 -26.77 18.81
C GLY A 103 8.15 -26.77 20.32
N PRO A 104 8.51 -27.91 20.95
CA PRO A 104 8.69 -29.26 20.39
C PRO A 104 7.40 -30.02 20.04
N SER A 105 6.22 -29.52 20.42
CA SER A 105 4.92 -30.13 20.16
C SER A 105 4.07 -29.29 19.23
N ASN A 106 3.08 -29.91 18.58
CA ASN A 106 2.07 -29.20 17.81
C ASN A 106 1.31 -28.23 18.74
N ALA A 107 0.99 -27.04 18.24
CA ALA A 107 0.22 -26.04 18.97
C ALA A 107 -1.27 -26.26 18.74
N ALA A 108 -2.01 -26.63 19.78
CA ALA A 108 -3.47 -26.71 19.74
C ALA A 108 -4.12 -25.35 20.06
N GLY A 109 -5.36 -25.16 19.60
CA GLY A 109 -6.16 -23.97 19.91
C GLY A 109 -5.52 -22.65 19.48
N VAL A 110 -4.78 -22.65 18.36
CA VAL A 110 -4.04 -21.47 17.91
C VAL A 110 -5.00 -20.34 17.57
N MET A 111 -4.77 -19.21 18.22
CA MET A 111 -5.57 -18.00 18.06
C MET A 111 -4.65 -16.83 17.74
N ILE A 112 -4.89 -16.19 16.60
CA ILE A 112 -4.22 -14.96 16.18
C ILE A 112 -5.23 -13.81 16.28
N VAL A 113 -4.86 -12.74 16.98
CA VAL A 113 -5.71 -11.56 17.16
C VAL A 113 -5.00 -10.35 16.58
N ASP A 114 -5.61 -9.70 15.60
CA ASP A 114 -5.12 -8.47 14.97
C ASP A 114 -6.02 -7.29 15.39
N THR A 115 -5.44 -6.24 15.94
CA THR A 115 -6.13 -5.02 16.33
C THR A 115 -5.81 -3.93 15.33
N LEU A 116 -6.76 -3.69 14.41
CA LEU A 116 -6.64 -2.65 13.40
C LEU A 116 -6.56 -1.26 14.06
N PRO A 117 -5.86 -0.29 13.45
CA PRO A 117 -5.81 1.06 13.98
C PRO A 117 -7.19 1.69 14.13
N LYS A 118 -7.33 2.63 15.05
CA LYS A 118 -8.61 3.29 15.31
C LYS A 118 -9.19 3.91 14.02
N GLY A 119 -10.46 3.59 13.76
CA GLY A 119 -11.21 4.00 12.58
C GLY A 119 -11.13 3.01 11.41
N PHE A 120 -10.09 2.19 11.31
CA PHE A 120 -9.93 1.24 10.22
C PHE A 120 -10.96 0.13 10.35
N THR A 121 -11.49 -0.33 9.21
CA THR A 121 -12.40 -1.48 9.14
C THR A 121 -11.79 -2.61 8.32
N LEU A 122 -12.21 -3.84 8.58
CA LEU A 122 -11.82 -4.99 7.77
C LEU A 122 -12.58 -4.95 6.43
N ASP A 123 -11.86 -4.96 5.32
CA ASP A 123 -12.43 -5.17 3.97
C ASP A 123 -12.51 -6.66 3.66
N SER A 124 -11.36 -7.31 3.64
CA SER A 124 -11.24 -8.71 3.27
C SER A 124 -9.99 -9.32 3.89
N TRP A 125 -9.91 -10.64 3.87
CA TRP A 125 -8.75 -11.38 4.31
C TRP A 125 -8.54 -12.60 3.43
N SER A 126 -7.31 -13.11 3.43
CA SER A 126 -6.97 -14.37 2.79
C SER A 126 -5.89 -15.09 3.60
N ILE A 127 -5.76 -16.38 3.35
CA ILE A 127 -4.68 -17.20 3.89
C ILE A 127 -4.00 -17.94 2.74
N ALA A 128 -2.66 -17.95 2.75
CA ALA A 128 -1.88 -18.66 1.74
C ALA A 128 -1.78 -20.14 2.08
N ALA A 129 -1.58 -20.96 1.04
CA ALA A 129 -1.22 -22.37 1.19
C ALA A 129 -0.02 -22.50 2.15
N PRO A 130 0.05 -23.56 2.98
CA PRO A 130 -0.74 -24.81 2.88
C PRO A 130 -2.11 -24.78 3.57
N TYR A 131 -2.48 -23.69 4.26
CA TYR A 131 -3.81 -23.54 4.84
C TYR A 131 -4.82 -23.07 3.79
N THR A 132 -6.09 -23.43 4.01
CA THR A 132 -7.22 -22.91 3.24
C THR A 132 -8.13 -22.07 4.15
N VAL A 133 -9.00 -21.26 3.53
CA VAL A 133 -9.99 -20.45 4.26
C VAL A 133 -10.88 -21.32 5.16
N ASN A 134 -11.16 -22.56 4.76
CA ASN A 134 -11.99 -23.49 5.54
C ASN A 134 -11.30 -23.99 6.82
N ASP A 135 -9.97 -23.86 6.94
CA ASP A 135 -9.20 -24.26 8.12
C ASP A 135 -9.22 -23.20 9.22
N VAL A 136 -9.81 -22.03 8.98
CA VAL A 136 -9.78 -20.88 9.89
C VAL A 136 -11.17 -20.34 10.12
N THR A 137 -11.54 -20.16 11.39
CA THR A 137 -12.74 -19.40 11.77
C THR A 137 -12.33 -17.97 12.09
N VAL A 138 -13.03 -16.99 11.49
CA VAL A 138 -12.73 -15.57 11.65
C VAL A 138 -13.90 -14.85 12.29
N THR A 139 -13.59 -14.01 13.27
CA THR A 139 -14.54 -13.11 13.92
C THR A 139 -13.96 -11.71 13.93
N ALA A 140 -14.72 -10.72 13.45
CA ALA A 140 -14.34 -9.32 13.50
C ALA A 140 -15.33 -8.57 14.40
N THR A 141 -14.82 -7.79 15.34
CA THR A 141 -15.66 -7.01 16.27
C THR A 141 -15.12 -5.60 16.36
N THR A 142 -16.00 -4.61 16.24
CA THR A 142 -15.65 -3.20 16.36
C THR A 142 -16.24 -2.65 17.65
N LEU A 143 -15.38 -2.15 18.53
CA LEU A 143 -15.77 -1.49 19.77
C LEU A 143 -15.03 -0.14 19.87
N ASN A 144 -15.76 0.93 20.15
CA ASN A 144 -15.19 2.29 20.28
C ASN A 144 -14.32 2.72 19.08
N GLY A 145 -14.69 2.27 17.89
CA GLY A 145 -13.97 2.56 16.65
C GLY A 145 -12.66 1.79 16.47
N VAL A 146 -12.40 0.75 17.26
CA VAL A 146 -11.26 -0.16 17.07
C VAL A 146 -11.80 -1.52 16.64
N THR A 147 -11.38 -1.99 15.46
CA THR A 147 -11.76 -3.31 14.95
C THR A 147 -10.70 -4.34 15.34
N THR A 148 -11.14 -5.39 16.05
CA THR A 148 -10.31 -6.55 16.37
C THR A 148 -10.74 -7.73 15.51
N VAL A 149 -9.78 -8.35 14.80
CA VAL A 149 -9.98 -9.51 13.94
C VAL A 149 -9.32 -10.71 14.58
N LYS A 150 -10.11 -11.70 14.97
CA LYS A 150 -9.65 -12.94 15.61
C LYS A 150 -9.76 -14.09 14.63
N PHE A 151 -8.61 -14.71 14.35
CA PHE A 151 -8.45 -15.93 13.56
C PHE A 151 -8.23 -17.11 14.51
N THR A 152 -9.04 -18.15 14.37
CA THR A 152 -8.90 -19.40 15.14
C THR A 152 -8.63 -20.54 14.16
N LEU A 153 -7.47 -21.18 14.28
CA LEU A 153 -7.15 -22.36 13.46
C LEU A 153 -7.95 -23.56 13.96
N LYS A 154 -8.63 -24.26 13.05
CA LYS A 154 -9.39 -25.47 13.39
C LYS A 154 -8.48 -26.66 13.68
N ASN A 155 -7.37 -26.74 12.94
CA ASN A 155 -6.35 -27.77 13.10
C ASN A 155 -5.12 -27.21 13.82
N PRO A 156 -4.35 -28.05 14.53
CA PRO A 156 -3.10 -27.63 15.16
C PRO A 156 -2.10 -27.01 14.17
N LEU A 157 -1.26 -26.10 14.67
CA LEU A 157 -0.05 -25.66 13.98
C LEU A 157 1.07 -26.63 14.33
N GLY A 158 1.53 -27.39 13.35
CA GLY A 158 2.50 -28.47 13.51
C GLY A 158 3.86 -27.99 14.00
N ALA A 159 4.59 -28.86 14.69
CA ALA A 159 6.02 -28.70 14.91
C ALA A 159 6.81 -29.55 13.89
N ALA A 160 8.14 -29.42 13.87
CA ALA A 160 8.98 -30.29 13.05
C ALA A 160 8.94 -31.75 13.55
N ASN A 161 9.17 -32.71 12.64
CA ASN A 161 9.31 -34.13 12.94
C ASN A 161 8.05 -34.82 13.51
N GLN A 162 6.87 -34.45 13.00
CA GLN A 162 5.60 -35.15 13.25
C GLN A 162 5.69 -36.61 12.81
N CYS A 163 4.89 -37.48 13.43
CA CYS A 163 4.94 -38.93 13.19
C CYS A 163 3.74 -39.43 12.39
N ALA A 164 2.54 -38.96 12.73
CA ALA A 164 1.29 -39.45 12.16
C ALA A 164 0.58 -38.39 11.31
N THR A 165 0.76 -37.12 11.65
CA THR A 165 0.15 -36.01 10.95
C THR A 165 1.19 -35.23 10.14
N ASN A 166 0.72 -34.43 9.20
CA ASN A 166 1.55 -33.47 8.48
C ASN A 166 0.88 -32.09 8.55
N PHE A 167 0.63 -31.63 9.77
CA PHE A 167 0.11 -30.28 9.97
C PHE A 167 1.15 -29.26 9.53
N PRO A 168 0.75 -28.16 8.87
CA PRO A 168 1.68 -27.10 8.52
C PRO A 168 2.42 -26.57 9.74
N THR A 169 3.69 -26.23 9.59
CA THR A 169 4.50 -25.62 10.67
C THR A 169 4.46 -24.10 10.67
N SER A 170 3.93 -23.51 9.60
CA SER A 170 3.81 -22.06 9.41
C SER A 170 2.63 -21.71 8.51
N GLY A 171 2.17 -20.47 8.59
CA GLY A 171 1.16 -19.92 7.69
C GLY A 171 1.30 -18.42 7.50
N VAL A 172 0.61 -17.91 6.47
CA VAL A 172 0.60 -16.48 6.14
C VAL A 172 -0.84 -16.02 5.92
N ILE A 173 -1.29 -15.07 6.73
CA ILE A 173 -2.59 -14.38 6.58
C ILE A 173 -2.34 -13.00 5.98
N THR A 174 -3.17 -12.61 5.00
CA THR A 174 -3.20 -11.26 4.48
C THR A 174 -4.51 -10.60 4.88
N LEU A 175 -4.42 -9.40 5.43
CA LEU A 175 -5.51 -8.55 5.88
C LEU A 175 -5.60 -7.33 4.97
N LYS A 176 -6.75 -7.08 4.37
CA LYS A 176 -7.05 -5.80 3.70
C LYS A 176 -7.94 -4.98 4.61
N ALA A 177 -7.47 -3.81 5.01
CA ALA A 177 -8.19 -2.90 5.88
C ALA A 177 -8.50 -1.58 5.15
N VAL A 178 -9.71 -1.06 5.34
CA VAL A 178 -10.12 0.23 4.79
C VAL A 178 -9.63 1.35 5.69
N VAL A 179 -8.96 2.35 5.12
CA VAL A 179 -8.59 3.59 5.78
C VAL A 179 -9.82 4.51 5.83
N PRO A 180 -10.13 5.15 6.98
CA PRO A 180 -11.22 6.12 7.07
C PRO A 180 -11.12 7.24 6.04
N ILE A 181 -12.27 7.70 5.55
CA ILE A 181 -12.35 8.91 4.73
C ILE A 181 -11.91 10.10 5.57
N LYS A 182 -11.08 10.98 5.00
CA LYS A 182 -10.54 12.18 5.68
C LYS A 182 -9.82 11.84 7.00
N HIS A 183 -9.01 10.79 7.01
CA HIS A 183 -8.21 10.43 8.17
C HIS A 183 -7.11 11.48 8.46
N PRO A 184 -6.76 11.73 9.74
CA PRO A 184 -5.61 12.57 10.10
C PRO A 184 -4.29 12.06 9.50
N ILE A 185 -3.38 12.99 9.16
CA ILE A 185 -2.02 12.65 8.73
C ILE A 185 -1.20 12.29 9.98
N VAL A 186 -0.97 11.00 10.19
CA VAL A 186 -0.32 10.46 11.37
C VAL A 186 0.19 9.05 11.11
N THR A 187 1.19 8.62 11.86
CA THR A 187 1.58 7.21 11.91
C THR A 187 0.56 6.42 12.71
N VAL A 188 -0.02 5.40 12.08
CA VAL A 188 -0.89 4.42 12.74
C VAL A 188 -0.12 3.13 12.97
N ILE A 189 -0.46 2.42 14.05
CA ILE A 189 0.17 1.15 14.41
C ILE A 189 -0.92 0.08 14.40
N ASN A 190 -0.72 -0.96 13.59
CA ASN A 190 -1.50 -2.19 13.67
C ASN A 190 -0.72 -3.22 14.49
N SER A 191 -1.34 -3.77 15.53
CA SER A 191 -0.73 -4.76 16.44
C SER A 191 -1.44 -6.10 16.35
N ALA A 192 -0.68 -7.19 16.35
CA ALA A 192 -1.22 -8.54 16.39
C ALA A 192 -0.55 -9.40 17.45
N THR A 193 -1.28 -10.38 17.97
CA THR A 193 -0.80 -11.37 18.93
C THR A 193 -1.15 -12.78 18.49
N ILE A 194 -0.36 -13.77 18.89
CA ILE A 194 -0.65 -15.19 18.73
C ILE A 194 -0.64 -15.90 20.09
N SER A 195 -1.44 -16.95 20.24
CA SER A 195 -1.53 -17.77 21.45
C SER A 195 -1.94 -19.21 21.14
N THR A 196 -1.72 -20.10 22.11
CA THR A 196 -2.11 -21.53 22.08
C THR A 196 -2.79 -21.92 23.39
N THR A 197 -3.48 -23.07 23.39
CA THR A 197 -4.05 -23.71 24.58
C THR A 197 -3.29 -24.96 25.01
N ASN A 198 -2.02 -25.11 24.60
CA ASN A 198 -1.16 -26.18 25.10
C ASN A 198 -0.94 -26.05 26.61
N CYS A 199 -0.63 -27.18 27.25
CA CYS A 199 -0.60 -27.25 28.71
C CYS A 199 0.70 -26.79 29.36
N LEU A 200 1.81 -26.80 28.62
CA LEU A 200 3.01 -26.07 29.04
C LEU A 200 2.97 -24.68 28.45
N ALA A 201 3.37 -23.71 29.28
CA ALA A 201 3.53 -22.33 28.85
C ALA A 201 4.56 -22.25 27.72
N GLU A 202 4.29 -21.35 26.80
CA GLU A 202 5.21 -21.06 25.72
C GLU A 202 6.51 -20.45 26.28
N PRO A 203 7.69 -20.89 25.78
CA PRO A 203 8.96 -20.46 26.32
C PRO A 203 9.36 -19.02 25.93
N ASN A 204 8.82 -18.47 24.84
CA ASN A 204 9.27 -17.19 24.27
C ASN A 204 8.12 -16.21 23.98
N LEU A 205 7.44 -15.71 25.00
CA LEU A 205 6.32 -14.76 24.80
C LEU A 205 6.69 -13.45 24.07
N ALA A 206 7.97 -13.12 23.92
CA ALA A 206 8.41 -11.90 23.26
C ALA A 206 8.21 -11.92 21.73
N ASN A 207 8.22 -13.10 21.10
CA ASN A 207 8.02 -13.24 19.65
C ASN A 207 6.53 -13.46 19.29
N ASN A 208 5.63 -13.44 20.26
CA ASN A 208 4.20 -13.64 20.07
C ASN A 208 3.42 -12.38 19.74
N THR A 209 4.08 -11.23 19.75
CA THR A 209 3.47 -9.94 19.43
C THR A 209 4.22 -9.33 18.26
N ALA A 210 3.48 -8.80 17.28
CA ALA A 210 4.05 -8.12 16.13
C ALA A 210 3.28 -6.85 15.81
N THR A 211 4.00 -5.81 15.40
CA THR A 211 3.42 -4.52 15.04
C THR A 211 3.90 -4.06 13.67
N ALA A 212 3.02 -3.44 12.88
CA ALA A 212 3.39 -2.72 11.67
C ALA A 212 2.95 -1.26 11.79
N SER A 213 3.87 -0.34 11.52
CA SER A 213 3.58 1.09 11.46
C SER A 213 3.36 1.52 10.02
N THR A 214 2.32 2.31 9.79
CA THR A 214 2.00 2.88 8.48
C THR A 214 1.79 4.38 8.64
N PHE A 215 2.53 5.18 7.88
CA PHE A 215 2.34 6.62 7.87
C PHE A 215 1.19 7.00 6.94
N ILE A 216 0.09 7.52 7.50
CA ILE A 216 -1.07 7.95 6.72
C ILE A 216 -0.81 9.33 6.13
N VAL A 217 -0.92 9.42 4.82
CA VAL A 217 -0.67 10.64 4.05
C VAL A 217 -1.89 11.05 3.25
N ALA A 218 -1.94 12.32 2.83
CA ALA A 218 -2.99 12.78 1.93
C ALA A 218 -2.89 12.07 0.57
N PRO A 219 -4.01 11.89 -0.15
CA PRO A 219 -3.98 11.46 -1.55
C PRO A 219 -2.90 12.21 -2.35
N GLY A 220 -2.08 11.47 -3.10
CA GLY A 220 -1.04 12.03 -3.97
C GLY A 220 0.37 12.21 -3.41
N THR A 221 0.64 11.88 -2.15
CA THR A 221 1.92 12.21 -1.48
C THR A 221 2.87 11.03 -1.17
N ASN A 222 2.72 9.86 -1.81
CA ASN A 222 3.61 8.71 -1.53
C ASN A 222 4.97 8.80 -2.27
N PRO A 223 6.13 8.82 -1.58
CA PRO A 223 7.44 8.96 -2.22
C PRO A 223 8.02 7.70 -2.90
N GLN A 224 7.39 6.52 -2.82
CA GLN A 224 8.02 5.24 -3.21
C GLN A 224 7.34 4.44 -4.34
N THR A 225 6.27 4.93 -4.94
CA THR A 225 5.71 4.33 -6.16
C THR A 225 6.15 5.11 -7.38
N ALA A 226 6.80 4.44 -8.33
CA ALA A 226 6.99 4.98 -9.68
C ALA A 226 5.64 5.49 -10.17
N TYR A 227 5.54 6.79 -10.40
CA TYR A 227 4.29 7.44 -10.74
C TYR A 227 3.84 6.94 -12.13
N PRO A 228 2.56 6.58 -12.31
CA PRO A 228 2.06 6.14 -13.61
C PRO A 228 2.30 7.25 -14.64
N ALA A 229 2.80 6.86 -15.82
CA ALA A 229 3.17 7.74 -16.93
C ALA A 229 1.99 8.46 -17.62
N ALA A 230 0.81 8.47 -17.01
CA ALA A 230 -0.30 9.28 -17.48
C ALA A 230 -0.15 10.68 -16.89
N SER A 231 0.52 11.58 -17.63
CA SER A 231 0.28 13.00 -17.45
C SER A 231 -1.20 13.24 -17.75
N GLU A 232 -1.96 13.77 -16.80
CA GLU A 232 -3.36 14.18 -17.00
C GLU A 232 -3.46 15.53 -17.72
N VAL A 233 -2.31 16.11 -18.08
CA VAL A 233 -2.19 17.39 -18.78
C VAL A 233 -1.98 17.10 -20.26
N SER A 234 -2.70 17.85 -21.09
CA SER A 234 -2.77 17.61 -22.52
C SER A 234 -2.94 18.93 -23.26
N ASP A 235 -2.33 19.01 -24.43
CA ASP A 235 -2.50 20.06 -25.43
C ASP A 235 -3.70 19.82 -26.38
N ILE A 236 -4.44 18.71 -26.19
CA ILE A 236 -5.57 18.29 -27.02
C ILE A 236 -6.89 18.29 -26.22
N GLN A 237 -6.84 18.18 -24.90
CA GLN A 237 -8.03 18.14 -24.04
C GLN A 237 -8.41 19.52 -23.50
N GLY A 238 -9.71 19.73 -23.25
CA GLY A 238 -10.19 20.96 -22.62
C GLY A 238 -9.76 21.04 -21.15
N GLY A 239 -9.29 22.22 -20.73
CA GLY A 239 -8.86 22.53 -19.36
C GLY A 239 -9.57 23.76 -18.79
N SER A 240 -9.43 23.96 -17.48
CA SER A 240 -9.82 25.19 -16.77
C SER A 240 -8.66 26.18 -16.65
N VAL A 241 -7.42 25.70 -16.78
CA VAL A 241 -6.22 26.53 -16.84
C VAL A 241 -5.45 26.14 -18.09
N LEU A 242 -5.00 27.12 -18.85
CA LEU A 242 -4.11 26.93 -19.99
C LEU A 242 -2.75 27.55 -19.70
N PHE A 243 -1.68 26.82 -19.97
CA PHE A 243 -0.31 27.34 -19.97
C PHE A 243 0.19 27.50 -21.39
N TYR A 244 0.50 28.74 -21.76
CA TYR A 244 1.20 29.06 -22.99
C TYR A 244 2.69 29.12 -22.67
N PRO A 245 3.50 28.16 -23.17
CA PRO A 245 4.86 27.99 -22.71
C PRO A 245 5.75 29.17 -23.08
N ILE A 246 5.56 29.83 -24.21
CA ILE A 246 6.38 30.99 -24.55
C ILE A 246 5.72 31.97 -25.50
N TYR A 247 5.67 33.23 -25.07
CA TYR A 247 5.39 34.33 -25.96
C TYR A 247 6.60 35.24 -26.13
N THR A 248 6.66 35.84 -27.31
CA THR A 248 7.56 36.94 -27.61
C THR A 248 6.73 38.10 -28.14
N SER A 249 7.19 39.32 -27.90
CA SER A 249 6.53 40.49 -28.44
C SER A 249 7.57 41.55 -28.83
N ASP A 250 7.60 41.89 -30.11
CA ASP A 250 8.31 43.07 -30.61
C ASP A 250 7.31 43.94 -31.37
N ALA A 251 6.88 45.03 -30.73
CA ALA A 251 5.94 45.97 -31.34
C ALA A 251 6.58 46.78 -32.49
N ALA A 252 7.91 46.90 -32.54
CA ALA A 252 8.62 47.58 -33.62
C ALA A 252 8.77 46.69 -34.86
N ASN A 253 8.94 45.37 -34.68
CA ASN A 253 9.08 44.40 -35.78
C ASN A 253 8.25 43.13 -35.58
N PRO A 254 6.90 43.22 -35.54
CA PRO A 254 6.03 42.09 -35.22
C PRO A 254 6.08 40.94 -36.24
N ASN A 255 6.57 41.21 -37.45
CA ASN A 255 6.76 40.17 -38.47
C ASN A 255 7.97 39.26 -38.18
N LYS A 256 8.98 39.78 -37.46
CA LYS A 256 10.23 39.07 -37.13
C LYS A 256 10.17 38.41 -35.75
N GLN A 257 9.54 39.06 -34.78
CA GLN A 257 9.40 38.54 -33.41
C GLN A 257 8.03 38.91 -32.85
N ASN A 258 7.16 37.91 -32.72
CA ASN A 258 5.86 38.06 -32.10
C ASN A 258 5.24 36.69 -31.88
N THR A 259 4.26 36.62 -30.99
CA THR A 259 3.44 35.44 -30.78
C THR A 259 1.99 35.75 -31.08
N ARG A 260 1.35 34.91 -31.90
CA ARG A 260 -0.12 34.90 -32.04
C ARG A 260 -0.69 33.87 -31.08
N ILE A 261 -1.64 34.29 -30.26
CA ILE A 261 -2.25 33.45 -29.23
C ILE A 261 -3.70 33.22 -29.60
N ASN A 262 -4.10 31.95 -29.60
CA ASN A 262 -5.46 31.50 -29.82
C ASN A 262 -6.01 30.87 -28.54
N MET A 263 -7.27 31.18 -28.26
CA MET A 263 -8.00 30.57 -27.17
C MET A 263 -9.44 30.33 -27.59
N THR A 264 -9.91 29.11 -27.40
CA THR A 264 -11.24 28.68 -27.83
C THR A 264 -12.01 28.12 -26.66
N ASN A 265 -13.25 28.58 -26.53
CA ASN A 265 -14.26 27.93 -25.71
C ASN A 265 -14.98 26.87 -26.57
N VAL A 266 -14.78 25.59 -26.28
CA VAL A 266 -15.44 24.48 -26.99
C VAL A 266 -16.77 24.06 -26.37
N SER A 267 -17.21 24.71 -25.30
CA SER A 267 -18.54 24.49 -24.74
C SER A 267 -19.60 24.93 -25.74
N THR A 268 -20.68 24.16 -25.85
CA THR A 268 -21.84 24.48 -26.69
C THR A 268 -22.94 25.21 -25.95
N THR A 269 -22.85 25.29 -24.62
CA THR A 269 -23.94 25.76 -23.76
C THR A 269 -23.55 26.86 -22.79
N GLU A 270 -22.26 27.02 -22.49
CA GLU A 270 -21.82 27.87 -21.39
C GLU A 270 -20.74 28.87 -21.81
N ASN A 271 -20.88 30.12 -21.33
CA ASN A 271 -19.90 31.18 -21.50
C ASN A 271 -18.79 31.07 -20.44
N VAL A 272 -17.62 31.62 -20.72
CA VAL A 272 -16.52 31.68 -19.76
C VAL A 272 -15.86 33.04 -19.80
N CYS A 273 -15.49 33.58 -18.64
CA CYS A 273 -14.47 34.62 -18.58
C CYS A 273 -13.15 33.99 -18.15
N VAL A 274 -12.08 34.47 -18.77
CA VAL A 274 -10.72 33.97 -18.58
C VAL A 274 -9.89 35.13 -18.07
N HIS A 275 -9.27 34.92 -16.92
CA HIS A 275 -8.25 35.81 -16.39
C HIS A 275 -6.91 35.38 -16.97
N LEU A 276 -6.38 36.20 -17.87
CA LEU A 276 -5.11 35.97 -18.54
C LEU A 276 -4.01 36.73 -17.80
N PHE A 277 -2.92 36.04 -17.51
CA PHE A 277 -1.70 36.59 -16.90
C PHE A 277 -0.54 36.41 -17.87
N ALA A 278 0.05 37.50 -18.34
CA ALA A 278 1.32 37.52 -19.06
C ALA A 278 2.44 37.79 -18.05
N VAL A 279 3.40 36.87 -17.97
CA VAL A 279 4.53 36.97 -17.03
C VAL A 279 5.81 37.17 -17.82
N ASP A 280 6.45 38.31 -17.63
CA ASP A 280 7.73 38.61 -18.29
C ASP A 280 8.84 37.69 -17.76
N GLY A 281 9.55 37.05 -18.69
CA GLY A 281 10.60 36.08 -18.38
C GLY A 281 11.86 36.70 -17.80
N ALA A 282 12.09 38.00 -18.00
CA ALA A 282 13.27 38.70 -17.51
C ALA A 282 13.04 39.34 -16.13
N THR A 283 11.91 40.01 -15.92
CA THR A 283 11.61 40.79 -14.71
C THR A 283 10.62 40.11 -13.77
N CYS A 284 9.95 39.05 -14.20
CA CYS A 284 8.82 38.42 -13.50
C CYS A 284 7.64 39.37 -13.25
N SER A 285 7.58 40.51 -13.96
CA SER A 285 6.42 41.40 -13.91
C SER A 285 5.21 40.71 -14.51
N VAL A 286 4.05 40.92 -13.90
CA VAL A 286 2.79 40.31 -14.34
C VAL A 286 1.87 41.40 -14.88
N LEU A 287 1.42 41.22 -16.11
CA LEU A 287 0.31 41.96 -16.70
C LEU A 287 -0.89 41.04 -16.79
N ASP A 288 -2.08 41.52 -16.41
CA ASP A 288 -3.28 40.72 -16.41
C ASP A 288 -4.46 41.39 -17.12
N MET A 289 -5.36 40.58 -17.68
CA MET A 289 -6.59 41.05 -18.32
C MET A 289 -7.70 40.01 -18.26
N PHE A 290 -8.94 40.43 -18.48
CA PHE A 290 -10.08 39.52 -18.62
C PHE A 290 -10.53 39.42 -20.08
N VAL A 291 -10.79 38.20 -20.51
CA VAL A 291 -11.35 37.90 -21.84
C VAL A 291 -12.56 37.00 -21.66
N CYS A 292 -13.71 37.37 -22.20
CA CYS A 292 -14.92 36.57 -22.10
C CYS A 292 -15.29 35.97 -23.46
N LEU A 293 -15.56 34.67 -23.46
CA LEU A 293 -15.86 33.87 -24.64
C LEU A 293 -17.27 33.28 -24.52
N THR A 294 -18.09 33.50 -25.55
CA THR A 294 -19.38 32.80 -25.73
C THR A 294 -19.15 31.35 -26.14
N PRO A 295 -20.18 30.49 -26.16
CA PRO A 295 -20.03 29.09 -26.53
C PRO A 295 -19.56 28.98 -27.99
N ASN A 296 -18.63 28.05 -28.26
CA ASN A 296 -17.97 27.86 -29.56
C ASN A 296 -17.23 29.09 -30.12
N GLN A 297 -16.81 30.03 -29.28
CA GLN A 297 -16.07 31.21 -29.70
C GLN A 297 -14.56 30.99 -29.56
N THR A 298 -13.83 31.42 -30.59
CA THR A 298 -12.36 31.60 -30.54
C THR A 298 -12.03 33.08 -30.48
N THR A 299 -11.07 33.44 -29.64
CA THR A 299 -10.41 34.74 -29.65
C THR A 299 -8.96 34.55 -30.09
N THR A 300 -8.45 35.54 -30.82
CA THR A 300 -7.07 35.57 -31.31
C THR A 300 -6.51 36.96 -31.13
N PHE A 301 -5.31 37.07 -30.58
CA PHE A 301 -4.60 38.33 -30.44
C PHE A 301 -3.09 38.14 -30.63
N LEU A 302 -2.38 39.24 -30.84
CA LEU A 302 -0.92 39.28 -30.88
C LEU A 302 -0.38 39.67 -29.51
N ALA A 303 0.70 39.02 -29.08
CA ALA A 303 1.36 39.35 -27.82
C ALA A 303 1.87 40.80 -27.80
N SER A 304 2.29 41.35 -28.95
CA SER A 304 2.64 42.78 -29.11
C SER A 304 1.52 43.75 -28.81
N ASP A 305 0.26 43.34 -28.97
CA ASP A 305 -0.87 44.22 -28.71
C ASP A 305 -1.24 44.22 -27.22
N LEU A 306 -0.86 43.14 -26.51
CA LEU A 306 -1.15 42.94 -25.10
C LEU A 306 -0.02 43.46 -24.19
N ASP A 307 1.22 43.05 -24.47
CA ASP A 307 2.37 43.28 -23.62
C ASP A 307 3.62 43.65 -24.45
N PRO A 308 3.61 44.81 -25.14
CA PRO A 308 4.60 45.18 -26.15
C PRO A 308 6.03 45.28 -25.60
N GLY A 309 6.93 44.51 -26.20
CA GLY A 309 8.38 44.57 -25.93
C GLY A 309 8.86 43.56 -24.89
N ASN A 310 7.96 42.78 -24.30
CA ASN A 310 8.27 41.77 -23.29
C ASN A 310 8.17 40.35 -23.88
N SER A 311 8.79 39.37 -23.22
CA SER A 311 8.76 37.97 -23.65
C SER A 311 8.79 37.08 -22.42
N GLY A 312 7.98 36.03 -22.39
CA GLY A 312 7.83 35.20 -21.21
C GLY A 312 6.82 34.09 -21.43
N TYR A 313 6.00 33.79 -20.42
CA TYR A 313 4.94 32.77 -20.52
C TYR A 313 3.58 33.37 -20.15
N MET A 314 2.50 32.75 -20.63
CA MET A 314 1.15 33.17 -20.24
C MET A 314 0.38 32.06 -19.54
N VAL A 315 -0.49 32.47 -18.62
CA VAL A 315 -1.40 31.57 -17.91
C VAL A 315 -2.82 32.12 -18.05
N ALA A 316 -3.72 31.31 -18.58
CA ALA A 316 -5.13 31.64 -18.69
C ALA A 316 -5.91 30.81 -17.69
N VAL A 317 -6.69 31.45 -16.82
CA VAL A 317 -7.48 30.80 -15.76
C VAL A 317 -8.96 31.07 -15.99
N ALA A 318 -9.77 30.03 -16.08
CA ALA A 318 -11.22 30.18 -16.13
C ALA A 318 -11.75 30.70 -14.79
N VAL A 319 -12.49 31.79 -14.85
CA VAL A 319 -13.03 32.51 -13.70
C VAL A 319 -14.51 32.76 -13.85
N ASP A 320 -15.18 32.95 -12.73
CA ASP A 320 -16.54 33.44 -12.70
C ASP A 320 -16.59 34.91 -13.14
N CYS A 321 -17.50 35.23 -14.07
CA CYS A 321 -17.57 36.52 -14.72
C CYS A 321 -17.96 37.67 -13.77
N ALA A 322 -18.62 37.37 -12.66
CA ALA A 322 -19.08 38.37 -11.69
C ALA A 322 -18.09 38.58 -10.55
N THR A 323 -17.42 37.51 -10.13
CA THR A 323 -16.55 37.51 -8.93
C THR A 323 -15.07 37.44 -9.24
N GLY A 324 -14.66 37.05 -10.44
CA GLY A 324 -13.25 36.83 -10.81
C GLY A 324 -12.62 35.62 -10.13
N LEU A 325 -13.39 34.83 -9.37
CA LEU A 325 -12.88 33.65 -8.68
C LEU A 325 -12.65 32.49 -9.66
N PRO A 326 -11.54 31.73 -9.53
CA PRO A 326 -11.31 30.55 -10.34
C PRO A 326 -12.45 29.54 -10.17
N ARG A 327 -12.98 29.07 -11.29
CA ARG A 327 -14.08 28.10 -11.34
C ARG A 327 -13.72 26.88 -12.17
N ALA A 328 -14.40 25.77 -11.92
CA ALA A 328 -14.32 24.63 -12.83
C ALA A 328 -14.96 24.96 -14.18
N TYR A 329 -14.16 24.88 -15.23
CA TYR A 329 -14.57 25.07 -16.61
C TYR A 329 -13.59 24.35 -17.57
N ASN A 330 -13.75 23.04 -17.75
CA ASN A 330 -12.82 22.20 -18.53
C ASN A 330 -13.10 22.22 -20.05
N CYS A 331 -13.40 23.40 -20.60
CA CYS A 331 -13.77 23.57 -22.01
C CYS A 331 -12.92 24.63 -22.72
N LEU A 332 -11.78 25.02 -22.15
CA LEU A 332 -10.80 25.88 -22.83
C LEU A 332 -9.76 25.02 -23.53
N ILE A 333 -9.47 25.36 -24.78
CA ILE A 333 -8.31 24.88 -25.53
C ILE A 333 -7.58 26.09 -26.13
N GLY A 334 -6.32 25.94 -26.48
CA GLY A 334 -5.54 27.02 -27.09
C GLY A 334 -4.30 26.53 -27.80
N ASP A 335 -3.75 27.41 -28.62
CA ASP A 335 -2.46 27.22 -29.29
C ASP A 335 -1.78 28.59 -29.41
N GLU A 336 -0.45 28.57 -29.53
CA GLU A 336 0.34 29.74 -29.82
C GLU A 336 1.27 29.50 -31.01
N TYR A 337 1.39 30.53 -31.85
CA TYR A 337 2.38 30.55 -32.91
C TYR A 337 3.43 31.61 -32.59
N VAL A 338 4.60 31.17 -32.13
CA VAL A 338 5.71 32.02 -31.68
C VAL A 338 6.76 32.20 -32.77
N LYS A 339 7.33 33.40 -32.86
CA LYS A 339 8.47 33.73 -33.73
C LYS A 339 9.56 34.44 -32.95
N PHE A 340 10.80 34.03 -33.13
CA PHE A 340 11.97 34.68 -32.53
C PHE A 340 12.78 35.44 -33.57
N THR A 341 13.46 36.51 -33.14
CA THR A 341 14.44 37.23 -33.96
C THR A 341 15.58 36.34 -34.46
N SER A 342 15.87 35.24 -33.77
CA SER A 342 16.83 34.21 -34.19
C SER A 342 16.37 33.38 -35.40
N GLY A 343 15.14 33.56 -35.87
CA GLY A 343 14.55 32.81 -36.99
C GLY A 343 13.80 31.55 -36.58
N HIS A 344 13.81 31.18 -35.30
CA HIS A 344 13.02 30.05 -34.80
C HIS A 344 11.53 30.42 -34.79
N ALA A 345 10.67 29.50 -35.23
CA ALA A 345 9.23 29.65 -35.11
C ALA A 345 8.57 28.28 -34.93
N ALA A 346 7.51 28.22 -34.15
CA ALA A 346 6.78 26.98 -33.88
C ALA A 346 5.31 27.26 -33.61
N ASN A 347 4.46 26.27 -33.91
CA ASN A 347 3.10 26.21 -33.37
C ASN A 347 3.14 25.28 -32.16
N LEU A 348 2.75 25.79 -31.00
CA LEU A 348 2.79 25.09 -29.72
C LEU A 348 1.35 25.02 -29.19
N GLY A 349 0.91 23.83 -28.80
CA GLY A 349 -0.35 23.70 -28.08
C GLY A 349 -0.26 24.34 -26.69
N ALA A 350 -1.34 24.96 -26.25
CA ALA A 350 -1.43 25.41 -24.88
C ALA A 350 -1.67 24.19 -23.99
N GLU A 351 -0.88 24.07 -22.93
CA GLU A 351 -0.95 22.92 -22.04
C GLU A 351 -2.15 23.08 -21.10
N ALA A 352 -3.17 22.25 -21.28
CA ALA A 352 -4.46 22.39 -20.62
C ALA A 352 -4.56 21.53 -19.35
N ILE A 353 -4.98 22.16 -18.26
CA ILE A 353 -5.11 21.56 -16.94
C ILE A 353 -6.56 21.62 -16.50
N GLN A 354 -7.12 20.47 -16.18
CA GLN A 354 -8.50 20.38 -15.71
C GLN A 354 -8.63 20.74 -14.23
N ALA A 355 -9.72 21.40 -13.89
CA ALA A 355 -10.20 21.50 -12.52
C ALA A 355 -10.92 20.21 -12.13
N LEU A 356 -10.60 19.70 -10.95
CA LEU A 356 -11.16 18.48 -10.37
C LEU A 356 -12.20 18.78 -9.26
N MET A 357 -12.29 20.04 -8.82
CA MET A 357 -13.34 20.54 -7.93
C MET A 357 -14.08 21.71 -8.55
N MET A 358 -15.35 21.87 -8.20
CA MET A 358 -16.21 22.97 -8.68
C MET A 358 -15.62 24.36 -8.36
N PHE A 359 -14.97 24.52 -7.19
CA PHE A 359 -14.27 25.73 -6.75
C PHE A 359 -12.84 25.38 -6.34
N PRO A 360 -11.93 25.21 -7.32
CA PRO A 360 -10.62 24.59 -7.09
C PRO A 360 -9.62 25.52 -6.38
N ALA A 361 -9.95 26.80 -6.21
CA ALA A 361 -9.11 27.79 -5.51
C ALA A 361 -9.79 28.40 -4.26
N GLY A 362 -10.91 27.84 -3.82
CA GLY A 362 -11.72 28.35 -2.70
C GLY A 362 -12.91 29.21 -3.15
N THR A 363 -13.63 29.78 -2.17
CA THR A 363 -14.90 30.49 -2.39
C THR A 363 -14.95 31.87 -1.71
N ASP A 364 -13.83 32.40 -1.22
CA ASP A 364 -13.80 33.71 -0.56
C ASP A 364 -13.51 34.83 -1.56
N PRO A 365 -14.51 35.63 -1.96
CA PRO A 365 -14.34 36.69 -2.95
C PRO A 365 -13.58 37.91 -2.42
N ASN A 366 -13.28 37.98 -1.12
CA ASN A 366 -12.63 39.15 -0.53
C ASN A 366 -11.10 39.06 -0.52
N LEU A 367 -10.53 37.92 -0.93
CA LEU A 367 -9.09 37.75 -1.01
C LEU A 367 -8.58 38.27 -2.36
N PRO A 368 -7.54 39.12 -2.40
CA PRO A 368 -6.98 39.66 -3.64
C PRO A 368 -6.17 38.64 -4.44
N SER A 369 -6.03 37.41 -3.94
CA SER A 369 -5.26 36.34 -4.56
C SER A 369 -5.88 34.99 -4.30
N ALA A 370 -5.84 34.09 -5.30
CA ALA A 370 -6.27 32.71 -5.18
C ALA A 370 -5.09 31.75 -5.42
N THR A 371 -4.94 30.73 -4.58
CA THR A 371 -3.87 29.73 -4.75
C THR A 371 -4.38 28.55 -5.56
N LEU A 372 -3.89 28.41 -6.79
CA LEU A 372 -4.16 27.23 -7.63
C LEU A 372 -3.26 26.06 -7.21
N LYS A 373 -3.87 24.91 -6.89
CA LYS A 373 -3.15 23.71 -6.43
C LYS A 373 -3.20 22.60 -7.48
N PHE A 374 -2.08 22.37 -8.17
CA PHE A 374 -1.90 21.27 -9.14
C PHE A 374 -1.49 19.97 -8.44
N ASP A 375 -2.32 19.51 -7.51
CA ASP A 375 -2.06 18.38 -6.61
C ASP A 375 -2.78 17.08 -7.04
N GLY A 376 -3.56 17.11 -8.10
CA GLY A 376 -4.46 16.02 -8.49
C GLY A 376 -5.67 15.90 -7.57
N MET A 377 -5.98 16.95 -6.80
CA MET A 377 -7.20 17.07 -6.00
C MET A 377 -8.02 18.30 -6.40
N ASN A 378 -7.38 19.44 -6.61
CA ASN A 378 -8.04 20.68 -7.03
C ASN A 378 -7.92 20.88 -8.55
N TYR A 379 -6.72 20.69 -9.07
CA TYR A 379 -6.41 20.63 -10.49
C TYR A 379 -5.58 19.38 -10.81
N ASN A 380 -5.56 18.97 -12.08
CA ASN A 380 -4.64 17.94 -12.57
C ASN A 380 -3.19 18.28 -12.21
N ARG A 381 -2.38 17.25 -12.01
CA ARG A 381 -0.96 17.43 -11.65
C ARG A 381 -0.16 17.88 -12.87
N LEU A 382 0.71 18.86 -12.67
CA LEU A 382 1.67 19.27 -13.71
C LEU A 382 2.70 18.17 -14.00
N PRO A 383 3.21 18.06 -15.25
CA PRO A 383 4.28 17.14 -15.60
C PRO A 383 5.53 17.40 -14.74
N ARG A 384 6.17 16.32 -14.27
CA ARG A 384 7.42 16.39 -13.46
C ARG A 384 8.63 15.70 -14.10
N VAL A 385 8.42 15.05 -15.24
CA VAL A 385 9.45 14.38 -16.02
C VAL A 385 9.33 14.88 -17.45
N LEU A 386 10.44 15.32 -18.01
CA LEU A 386 10.56 15.66 -19.42
C LEU A 386 11.34 14.53 -20.10
N ALA A 387 10.76 13.95 -21.15
CA ALA A 387 11.48 13.13 -22.11
C ALA A 387 11.46 13.87 -23.45
N VAL A 388 12.63 14.00 -24.07
CA VAL A 388 12.76 14.58 -25.40
C VAL A 388 13.42 13.54 -26.29
N ASP A 389 12.81 13.23 -27.42
CA ASP A 389 13.38 12.39 -28.46
C ASP A 389 13.51 13.18 -29.77
N ASN A 390 14.11 12.55 -30.78
CA ASN A 390 14.18 13.07 -32.14
C ASN A 390 14.78 14.49 -32.29
N ILE A 391 15.71 14.88 -31.40
CA ILE A 391 16.50 16.10 -31.54
C ILE A 391 17.40 15.95 -32.76
N GLN A 392 17.15 16.77 -33.79
CA GLN A 392 17.89 16.70 -35.04
C GLN A 392 19.34 17.17 -34.86
N SER A 393 20.25 16.57 -35.64
CA SER A 393 21.67 16.88 -35.54
C SER A 393 21.97 18.32 -35.94
N SER A 394 22.72 19.03 -35.11
CA SER A 394 23.22 20.38 -35.43
C SER A 394 24.24 20.39 -36.56
N ALA A 395 24.86 19.24 -36.87
CA ALA A 395 25.80 19.11 -37.99
C ALA A 395 25.11 19.23 -39.36
N GLU A 396 23.79 19.08 -39.41
CA GLU A 396 22.97 19.23 -40.62
C GLU A 396 22.35 20.63 -40.74
N GLY A 397 22.78 21.58 -39.89
CA GLY A 397 22.28 22.96 -39.88
C GLY A 397 21.03 23.18 -39.03
N ASN A 398 20.55 22.15 -38.31
CA ASN A 398 19.39 22.27 -37.43
C ASN A 398 19.76 22.98 -36.12
N GLN A 399 18.94 23.95 -35.71
CA GLN A 399 19.05 24.62 -34.41
C GLN A 399 17.74 24.35 -33.65
N THR A 400 17.75 23.36 -32.76
CA THR A 400 16.60 23.04 -31.91
C THR A 400 16.61 23.92 -30.67
N MET A 401 15.49 24.59 -30.40
CA MET A 401 15.28 25.37 -29.18
C MET A 401 14.34 24.59 -28.25
N LEU A 402 14.81 24.31 -27.03
CA LEU A 402 13.99 23.70 -25.97
C LEU A 402 13.62 24.77 -24.95
N VAL A 403 12.32 24.93 -24.71
CA VAL A 403 11.78 25.85 -23.70
C VAL A 403 11.28 25.03 -22.51
N LEU A 404 11.77 25.37 -21.31
CA LEU A 404 11.38 24.70 -20.07
C LEU A 404 10.91 25.71 -19.04
N ASN A 405 9.63 25.64 -18.71
CA ASN A 405 9.04 26.45 -17.66
C ASN A 405 8.93 25.66 -16.37
N ARG A 406 9.46 26.25 -15.30
CA ARG A 406 9.27 25.72 -13.95
C ARG A 406 8.12 26.44 -13.28
N VAL A 407 6.97 25.78 -13.21
CA VAL A 407 5.80 26.27 -12.47
C VAL A 407 5.83 25.63 -11.07
N GLY A 408 6.45 26.30 -10.10
CA GLY A 408 6.55 25.78 -8.73
C GLY A 408 7.05 26.80 -7.72
N GLY A 409 6.27 26.96 -6.65
CA GLY A 409 6.49 27.92 -5.56
C GLY A 409 5.13 28.24 -4.94
N ILE A 410 5.06 28.50 -3.65
CA ILE A 410 3.85 29.07 -3.03
C ILE A 410 3.45 30.32 -3.82
N SER A 411 2.42 30.25 -4.64
CA SER A 411 1.81 31.43 -5.26
C SER A 411 0.97 32.15 -4.21
N SER A 412 1.64 32.67 -3.18
CA SER A 412 1.38 34.05 -2.84
C SER A 412 1.95 34.84 -4.02
N LEU A 413 1.08 35.42 -4.85
CA LEU A 413 1.44 36.61 -5.62
C LEU A 413 2.15 37.54 -4.63
N PRO A 414 3.47 37.74 -4.73
CA PRO A 414 4.14 38.59 -3.78
C PRO A 414 3.80 40.03 -4.17
N ALA A 415 3.21 40.77 -3.24
CA ALA A 415 3.65 42.14 -3.06
C ALA A 415 5.19 42.09 -2.94
N ALA A 416 5.88 42.64 -3.93
CA ALA A 416 7.32 42.84 -3.88
C ALA A 416 7.64 44.28 -4.28
N ARG A 417 7.48 45.17 -3.28
CA ARG A 417 7.89 46.58 -3.16
C ARG A 417 7.45 47.57 -4.23
#